data_AF-A0A8B6H2N8-F1
#
_entry.id   AF-A0A8B6H2N8-F1
#
_cell.length_a   1.000
_cell.length_b   1.000
_cell.length_c   1.000
_cell.angle_alpha   90.00
_cell.angle_beta   90.00
_cell.angle_gamma   90.00
#
_symmetry.space_group_name_H-M   'P 1'
#
loop_
_entity.id
_entity.type
_entity.pdbx_description
1 polymer ?
#
loop_
_entity_poly.entity_id
_entity_poly.type
_entity_poly.pdbx_seq_one_letter_code
_entity_poly.pdbx_strand_id
1 'polypeptide(L)'
;MFISWMINVGLMVSILFTVVDCTCNNLPLTNGNWWDSRVNKAITINTGTVTDGWGFSINSQQFDTFSCTISDDSRWVFRSDNTIELLFGANYYAFYCLQYTYLTDNSYMYYVQSDIEQFNGERVYLVDTSSANNNSVEAYCSPDNGRSGPDIREYHVFVKENTQNSVHQNQYFPDPLLGVFSYTVNDGSNTFCGAESVWDGCYDTSNSIDRTTVILNYTQCSTTLMGAVGGKLYNVANVTESGSTYYVILINADGVDPIFTCLAVSQSGNTRYISTNPGGCAWNQTSTSRTGNADSVLITMTAYETCLFTTTTSTTTTTTTTPAPTTTGVTLEADTKASENSDGSNTGVIVGVVLSLLLLIAIIVIAFLLYQKYFKKRKAHIQHMTLKDQGPDIKRPLPPDSDFTLSELNLKREPTMSDDLVIDSLSPRGKALPMERVLSRASAPYETQSSQRNYL
;
A
#
# COMPACT_ATOMS: atom_id res chain seq x y z
N MET A 1 55.97 0.87 43.34
CA MET A 1 54.95 1.91 43.62
C MET A 1 54.55 2.73 42.37
N PHE A 2 54.63 2.15 41.16
CA PHE A 2 54.23 2.81 39.90
C PHE A 2 53.28 1.96 39.04
N ILE A 3 53.00 0.72 39.45
CA ILE A 3 52.11 -0.21 38.72
C ILE A 3 50.66 -0.15 39.23
N SER A 4 50.43 0.48 40.38
CA SER A 4 49.09 0.60 40.98
C SER A 4 48.26 1.78 40.46
N TRP A 5 48.82 2.59 39.55
CA TRP A 5 48.15 3.78 39.01
C TRP A 5 47.57 3.60 37.60
N MET A 6 47.80 2.45 36.95
CA MET A 6 47.26 2.16 35.61
C MET A 6 45.99 1.30 35.59
N ILE A 7 45.51 0.83 36.75
CA ILE A 7 44.28 0.03 36.83
C ILE A 7 43.02 0.91 37.02
N ASN A 8 43.16 2.20 37.34
CA ASN A 8 42.02 3.07 37.66
C ASN A 8 41.54 3.99 36.51
N VAL A 9 42.11 3.90 35.31
CA VAL A 9 41.63 4.65 34.12
C VAL A 9 40.83 3.76 33.16
N GLY A 10 40.76 2.45 33.44
CA GLY A 10 39.89 1.49 32.74
C GLY A 10 38.50 1.34 33.38
N LEU A 11 38.06 2.30 34.19
CA LEU A 11 36.73 2.30 34.76
C LEU A 11 35.74 2.86 33.73
N MET A 12 35.11 1.94 33.01
CA MET A 12 33.75 2.06 32.47
C MET A 12 33.29 3.46 32.06
N VAL A 13 33.76 3.92 30.91
CA VAL A 13 32.87 4.64 29.99
C VAL A 13 32.18 3.57 29.15
N SER A 14 31.43 2.69 29.81
CA SER A 14 30.26 2.08 29.17
C SER A 14 29.25 3.21 29.08
N ILE A 15 29.41 4.07 28.08
CA ILE A 15 28.27 4.79 27.53
C ILE A 15 27.34 3.65 27.13
N LEU A 16 26.38 3.35 28.00
CA LEU A 16 25.09 2.88 27.57
C LEU A 16 24.70 3.93 26.54
N PHE A 17 25.00 3.67 25.29
CA PHE A 17 24.09 4.05 24.23
C PHE A 17 22.84 3.27 24.60
N THR A 18 22.02 3.85 25.49
CA THR A 18 20.59 3.67 25.36
C THR A 18 20.37 4.04 23.91
N VAL A 19 20.26 3.01 23.07
CA VAL A 19 19.65 3.15 21.77
C VAL A 19 18.35 3.82 22.14
N VAL A 20 18.28 5.12 21.91
CA VAL A 20 17.01 5.82 21.94
C VAL A 20 16.34 5.13 20.77
N ASP A 21 15.54 4.11 21.06
CA ASP A 21 14.65 3.54 20.08
C ASP A 21 13.96 4.76 19.51
N CYS A 22 14.23 5.06 18.24
CA CYS A 22 13.69 6.21 17.55
C CYS A 22 12.20 5.92 17.42
N THR A 23 11.44 6.14 18.50
CA THR A 23 10.01 5.98 18.49
C THR A 23 9.50 6.87 17.37
N CYS A 24 8.65 6.32 16.52
CA CYS A 24 8.02 7.03 15.42
C CYS A 24 7.08 8.10 15.99
N ASN A 25 7.65 9.20 16.48
CA ASN A 25 6.97 10.24 17.23
C ASN A 25 5.93 10.99 16.38
N ASN A 26 5.97 10.78 15.06
CA ASN A 26 5.09 11.39 14.08
C ASN A 26 4.33 10.34 13.25
N LEU A 27 4.10 9.12 13.76
CA LEU A 27 3.22 8.18 13.09
C LEU A 27 1.80 8.78 13.07
N PRO A 28 1.27 9.18 11.90
CA PRO A 28 -0.03 9.84 11.81
C PRO A 28 -1.18 8.83 11.89
N LEU A 29 -0.86 7.52 11.83
CA LEU A 29 -1.78 6.46 12.22
C LEU A 29 -1.98 6.52 13.75
N THR A 30 -2.98 7.28 14.16
CA THR A 30 -3.39 7.41 15.56
C THR A 30 -3.84 6.07 16.14
N ASN A 31 -3.76 5.93 17.46
CA ASN A 31 -4.29 4.75 18.17
C ASN A 31 -5.74 4.42 17.79
N GLY A 32 -6.05 3.12 17.73
CA GLY A 32 -7.36 2.58 17.38
C GLY A 32 -7.32 1.65 16.19
N ASN A 33 -8.50 1.34 15.65
CA ASN A 33 -8.64 0.44 14.52
C ASN A 33 -8.57 1.20 13.19
N TRP A 34 -7.91 0.58 12.22
CA TRP A 34 -7.80 1.04 10.85
C TRP A 34 -8.13 -0.12 9.91
N TRP A 35 -8.88 0.14 8.86
CA TRP A 35 -9.12 -0.81 7.79
C TRP A 35 -7.96 -0.75 6.81
N ASP A 36 -7.35 -1.90 6.54
CA ASP A 36 -6.19 -2.02 5.66
C ASP A 36 -6.55 -2.85 4.42
N SER A 37 -6.46 -2.24 3.24
CA SER A 37 -6.79 -2.92 1.99
C SER A 37 -5.82 -4.06 1.65
N ARG A 38 -4.60 -4.10 2.21
CA ARG A 38 -3.66 -5.20 1.99
C ARG A 38 -4.18 -6.52 2.56
N VAL A 39 -4.64 -6.49 3.80
CA VAL A 39 -5.15 -7.66 4.52
C VAL A 39 -6.68 -7.78 4.44
N ASN A 40 -7.34 -6.78 3.86
CA ASN A 40 -8.78 -6.65 3.72
C ASN A 40 -9.54 -6.90 5.04
N LYS A 41 -9.01 -6.34 6.13
CA LYS A 41 -9.56 -6.43 7.49
C LYS A 41 -9.08 -5.24 8.33
N ALA A 42 -9.62 -5.13 9.54
CA ALA A 42 -9.14 -4.17 10.52
C ALA A 42 -7.75 -4.57 11.04
N ILE A 43 -6.94 -3.57 11.32
CA ILE A 43 -5.69 -3.63 12.07
C ILE A 43 -5.83 -2.75 13.31
N THR A 44 -5.22 -3.14 14.42
CA THR A 44 -5.28 -2.35 15.66
C THR A 44 -3.92 -1.75 15.98
N ILE A 45 -3.87 -0.42 16.05
CA ILE A 45 -2.67 0.35 16.35
C ILE A 45 -2.72 0.85 17.78
N ASN A 46 -1.68 0.55 18.55
CA ASN A 46 -1.49 1.02 19.91
C ASN A 46 -0.07 1.55 20.11
N THR A 47 0.06 2.87 20.28
CA THR A 47 1.32 3.55 20.62
C THR A 47 2.44 3.21 19.62
N GLY A 48 2.11 3.28 18.31
CA GLY A 48 3.05 2.95 17.24
C GLY A 48 3.27 1.46 16.98
N THR A 49 2.52 0.58 17.66
CA THR A 49 2.58 -0.87 17.48
C THR A 49 1.31 -1.36 16.80
N VAL A 50 1.44 -2.12 15.71
CA VAL A 50 0.35 -2.90 15.12
C VAL A 50 0.24 -4.19 15.92
N THR A 51 -0.86 -4.33 16.66
CA THR A 51 -1.10 -5.43 17.60
C THR A 51 -1.98 -6.55 17.03
N ASP A 52 -2.69 -6.27 15.93
CA ASP A 52 -3.49 -7.25 15.20
C ASP A 52 -3.55 -6.86 13.72
N GLY A 53 -3.75 -7.87 12.86
CA GLY A 53 -4.06 -7.69 11.44
C GLY A 53 -2.91 -8.00 10.48
N TRP A 54 -1.66 -7.67 10.84
CA TRP A 54 -0.48 -7.86 9.97
C TRP A 54 0.25 -9.19 10.14
N GLY A 55 -0.21 -10.02 11.07
CA GLY A 55 0.46 -11.27 11.37
C GLY A 55 0.51 -12.22 10.17
N PHE A 56 1.64 -12.92 10.02
CA PHE A 56 1.85 -13.93 8.98
C PHE A 56 2.75 -15.05 9.50
N SER A 57 2.75 -16.21 8.84
CA SER A 57 3.52 -17.37 9.28
C SER A 57 4.52 -17.84 8.24
N ILE A 58 5.68 -18.30 8.69
CA ILE A 58 6.68 -19.03 7.91
C ILE A 58 7.01 -20.31 8.67
N ASN A 59 6.93 -21.47 8.02
CA ASN A 59 7.21 -22.78 8.62
C ASN A 59 6.45 -23.05 9.94
N SER A 60 5.19 -22.62 10.03
CA SER A 60 4.33 -22.71 11.23
C SER A 60 4.78 -21.84 12.43
N GLN A 61 5.79 -20.98 12.25
CA GLN A 61 6.14 -19.93 13.21
C GLN A 61 5.50 -18.62 12.73
N GLN A 62 4.94 -17.86 13.66
CA GLN A 62 4.10 -16.71 13.35
C GLN A 62 4.77 -15.42 13.82
N PHE A 63 4.74 -14.39 12.99
CA PHE A 63 4.93 -13.01 13.42
C PHE A 63 3.55 -12.42 13.68
N ASP A 64 3.34 -11.80 14.83
CA ASP A 64 2.00 -11.35 15.26
C ASP A 64 1.90 -9.83 15.36
N THR A 65 2.90 -9.22 15.98
CA THR A 65 2.89 -7.80 16.31
C THR A 65 4.11 -7.10 15.72
N PHE A 66 3.91 -5.84 15.35
CA PHE A 66 4.92 -5.04 14.65
C PHE A 66 5.00 -3.64 15.25
N SER A 67 6.16 -3.29 15.81
CA SER A 67 6.43 -1.97 16.36
C SER A 67 7.12 -1.06 15.35
N CYS A 68 6.65 0.17 15.21
CA CYS A 68 7.36 1.19 14.43
C CYS A 68 8.68 1.52 15.12
N THR A 69 9.80 1.28 14.43
CA THR A 69 11.14 1.41 14.99
C THR A 69 11.92 2.60 14.44
N ILE A 70 11.62 3.03 13.22
CA ILE A 70 12.30 4.13 12.53
C ILE A 70 11.32 4.74 11.52
N SER A 71 11.37 6.06 11.33
CA SER A 71 10.57 6.77 10.34
C SER A 71 11.33 7.97 9.76
N ASP A 72 10.96 8.37 8.54
CA ASP A 72 11.26 9.68 7.96
C ASP A 72 9.96 10.37 7.50
N ASP A 73 10.09 11.45 6.71
CA ASP A 73 8.97 12.28 6.24
C ASP A 73 7.95 11.54 5.36
N SER A 74 8.33 10.41 4.75
CA SER A 74 7.51 9.69 3.75
C SER A 74 7.51 8.18 3.93
N ARG A 75 8.28 7.64 4.88
CA ARG A 75 8.44 6.20 5.11
C ARG A 75 8.40 5.85 6.59
N TRP A 76 7.78 4.72 6.88
CA TRP A 76 7.76 4.09 8.21
C TRP A 76 8.31 2.69 8.15
N VAL A 77 9.15 2.33 9.11
CA VAL A 77 9.71 0.98 9.24
C VAL A 77 9.14 0.35 10.50
N PHE A 78 8.39 -0.72 10.32
CA PHE A 78 7.85 -1.55 11.37
C PHE A 78 8.66 -2.84 11.48
N ARG A 79 9.06 -3.22 12.69
CA ARG A 79 9.79 -4.45 12.99
C ARG A 79 8.89 -5.38 13.79
N SER A 80 8.93 -6.69 13.52
CA SER A 80 8.26 -7.68 14.36
C SER A 80 8.78 -7.64 15.79
N ASP A 81 7.90 -7.81 16.77
CA ASP A 81 8.31 -7.83 18.19
C ASP A 81 8.89 -9.19 18.60
N ASN A 82 8.48 -10.24 17.89
CA ASN A 82 9.01 -11.58 18.04
C ASN A 82 9.94 -11.95 16.87
N THR A 83 10.75 -12.98 17.09
CA THR A 83 11.64 -13.57 16.09
C THR A 83 11.22 -14.98 15.74
N ILE A 84 11.52 -15.41 14.52
CA ILE A 84 11.39 -16.81 14.11
C ILE A 84 12.76 -17.43 13.83
N GLU A 85 12.88 -18.72 14.03
CA GLU A 85 14.04 -19.52 13.66
C GLU A 85 13.83 -20.09 12.26
N LEU A 86 14.68 -19.69 11.32
CA LEU A 86 14.72 -20.30 9.99
C LEU A 86 15.76 -21.43 9.95
N LEU A 87 15.84 -22.12 8.81
CA LEU A 87 16.81 -23.20 8.60
C LEU A 87 18.21 -22.75 9.04
N PHE A 88 18.92 -23.63 9.76
CA PHE A 88 20.27 -23.40 10.32
C PHE A 88 20.37 -22.62 11.64
N GLY A 89 19.26 -22.42 12.37
CA GLY A 89 19.29 -21.96 13.76
C GLY A 89 19.51 -20.47 13.97
N ALA A 90 19.41 -19.68 12.90
CA ALA A 90 19.45 -18.23 12.98
C ALA A 90 18.04 -17.67 13.25
N ASN A 91 17.97 -16.68 14.14
CA ASN A 91 16.73 -15.96 14.45
C ASN A 91 16.60 -14.73 13.55
N TYR A 92 15.40 -14.49 13.05
CA TYR A 92 15.09 -13.40 12.14
C TYR A 92 13.99 -12.50 12.69
N TYR A 93 14.15 -11.19 12.49
CA TYR A 93 13.06 -10.23 12.55
C TYR A 93 12.45 -10.03 11.16
N ALA A 94 11.16 -9.73 11.11
CA ALA A 94 10.48 -9.27 9.91
C ALA A 94 10.33 -7.75 9.94
N PHE A 95 10.56 -7.11 8.80
CA PHE A 95 10.42 -5.67 8.62
C PHE A 95 9.42 -5.34 7.52
N TYR A 96 8.49 -4.44 7.82
CA TYR A 96 7.69 -3.75 6.82
C TYR A 96 8.19 -2.32 6.66
N CYS A 97 8.69 -1.98 5.49
CA CYS A 97 8.87 -0.59 5.11
C CYS A 97 7.65 -0.10 4.33
N LEU A 98 6.95 0.90 4.86
CA LEU A 98 5.81 1.51 4.20
C LEU A 98 6.21 2.88 3.67
N GLN A 99 6.16 3.10 2.36
CA GLN A 99 6.19 4.45 1.78
C GLN A 99 4.76 4.93 1.61
N TYR A 100 4.40 6.03 2.25
CA TYR A 100 3.03 6.50 2.31
C TYR A 100 2.82 7.85 1.62
N THR A 101 1.56 8.13 1.31
CA THR A 101 1.07 9.40 0.81
C THR A 101 -0.21 9.73 1.58
N TYR A 102 -0.25 10.93 2.15
CA TYR A 102 -1.42 11.46 2.82
C TYR A 102 -2.55 11.67 1.81
N LEU A 103 -3.75 11.18 2.13
CA LEU A 103 -4.96 11.41 1.32
C LEU A 103 -5.92 12.34 2.06
N THR A 104 -6.26 11.98 3.30
CA THR A 104 -7.10 12.76 4.22
C THR A 104 -6.62 12.52 5.66
N ASP A 105 -7.17 13.26 6.64
CA ASP A 105 -6.87 13.04 8.06
C ASP A 105 -7.18 11.61 8.55
N ASN A 106 -8.00 10.86 7.79
CA ASN A 106 -8.43 9.52 8.12
C ASN A 106 -8.07 8.49 7.05
N SER A 107 -7.19 8.82 6.09
CA SER A 107 -6.68 7.87 5.11
C SER A 107 -5.29 8.15 4.58
N TYR A 108 -4.60 7.06 4.28
CA TYR A 108 -3.26 7.07 3.69
C TYR A 108 -3.21 6.03 2.58
N MET A 109 -2.65 6.41 1.44
CA MET A 109 -2.18 5.46 0.44
C MET A 109 -0.76 5.02 0.83
N TYR A 110 -0.39 3.77 0.63
CA TYR A 110 0.97 3.31 0.89
C TYR A 110 1.43 2.16 -0.02
N TYR A 111 2.74 2.00 -0.10
CA TYR A 111 3.42 0.89 -0.78
C TYR A 111 4.31 0.16 0.22
N VAL A 112 4.40 -1.16 0.13
CA VAL A 112 5.37 -1.94 0.91
C VAL A 112 6.68 -2.01 0.13
N GLN A 113 7.67 -1.22 0.56
CA GLN A 113 8.98 -1.05 -0.07
C GLN A 113 9.95 -2.18 0.27
N SER A 114 9.60 -3.40 -0.10
CA SER A 114 10.47 -4.56 -0.03
C SER A 114 10.26 -5.45 -1.24
N ASP A 115 11.25 -6.30 -1.54
CA ASP A 115 11.07 -7.36 -2.52
C ASP A 115 10.06 -8.41 -2.02
N ILE A 116 9.55 -9.22 -2.94
CA ILE A 116 8.72 -10.38 -2.59
C ILE A 116 9.62 -11.46 -2.01
N GLU A 117 9.37 -11.84 -0.76
CA GLU A 117 10.12 -12.89 -0.09
C GLU A 117 9.75 -14.27 -0.64
N GLN A 118 10.78 -15.09 -0.86
CA GLN A 118 10.63 -16.40 -1.46
C GLN A 118 9.81 -17.38 -0.60
N PHE A 119 9.72 -17.14 0.71
CA PHE A 119 9.13 -18.08 1.65
C PHE A 119 7.61 -18.04 1.72
N ASN A 120 6.99 -16.91 1.41
CA ASN A 120 5.54 -16.75 1.54
C ASN A 120 4.89 -15.92 0.42
N GLY A 121 5.66 -15.42 -0.55
CA GLY A 121 5.14 -14.52 -1.57
C GLY A 121 4.69 -13.15 -1.03
N GLU A 122 5.05 -12.85 0.22
CA GLU A 122 4.75 -11.58 0.88
C GLU A 122 5.89 -10.58 0.66
N ARG A 123 5.54 -9.30 0.53
CA ARG A 123 6.51 -8.20 0.58
C ARG A 123 6.84 -7.92 2.04
N VAL A 124 7.91 -8.54 2.53
CA VAL A 124 8.49 -8.30 3.85
C VAL A 124 10.01 -8.36 3.72
N TYR A 125 10.77 -7.84 4.67
CA TYR A 125 12.23 -7.98 4.66
C TYR A 125 12.69 -8.73 5.91
N LEU A 126 13.33 -9.89 5.73
CA LEU A 126 13.80 -10.72 6.83
C LEU A 126 15.26 -10.44 7.14
N VAL A 127 15.55 -10.07 8.40
CA VAL A 127 16.91 -9.72 8.84
C VAL A 127 17.30 -10.57 10.04
N ASP A 128 18.48 -11.20 9.94
CA ASP A 128 19.09 -11.92 11.06
C ASP A 128 19.26 -10.97 12.25
N THR A 129 18.83 -11.41 13.43
CA THR A 129 18.91 -10.66 14.70
C THR A 129 20.30 -10.09 15.00
N SER A 130 21.38 -10.76 14.57
CA SER A 130 22.76 -10.29 14.72
C SER A 130 23.11 -9.08 13.86
N SER A 131 22.32 -8.82 12.82
CA SER A 131 22.48 -7.72 11.85
C SER A 131 21.37 -6.67 11.94
N ALA A 132 20.38 -6.86 12.82
CA ALA A 132 19.21 -6.00 12.98
C ALA A 132 19.46 -4.75 13.85
N ASN A 133 20.61 -4.09 13.66
CA ASN A 133 21.03 -2.92 14.45
C ASN A 133 21.19 -1.65 13.59
N ASN A 134 20.61 -1.62 12.41
CA ASN A 134 20.67 -0.46 11.52
C ASN A 134 19.58 0.56 11.92
N ASN A 135 19.95 1.84 11.98
CA ASN A 135 19.05 2.93 12.34
C ASN A 135 18.67 3.81 11.12
N SER A 136 18.98 3.37 9.91
CA SER A 136 18.62 4.06 8.66
C SER A 136 17.39 3.44 8.03
N VAL A 137 16.44 4.30 7.62
CA VAL A 137 15.25 3.90 6.87
C VAL A 137 15.63 3.21 5.56
N GLU A 138 16.65 3.73 4.86
CA GLU A 138 17.14 3.19 3.59
C GLU A 138 17.59 1.74 3.69
N ALA A 139 18.08 1.31 4.85
CA ALA A 139 18.53 -0.08 5.06
C ALA A 139 17.40 -1.10 4.96
N TYR A 140 16.17 -0.69 5.24
CA TYR A 140 14.98 -1.55 5.27
C TYR A 140 13.99 -1.21 4.15
N CYS A 141 14.17 -0.08 3.46
CA CYS A 141 13.28 0.47 2.44
C CYS A 141 13.89 0.48 1.04
N SER A 142 14.96 -0.28 0.81
CA SER A 142 15.63 -0.37 -0.48
C SER A 142 15.44 -1.78 -1.03
N PRO A 143 14.38 -2.04 -1.84
CA PRO A 143 14.33 -3.28 -2.61
C PRO A 143 15.61 -3.42 -3.44
N ASP A 144 16.21 -4.61 -3.44
CA ASP A 144 17.58 -4.82 -3.89
C ASP A 144 17.71 -4.48 -5.38
N ASN A 145 18.42 -3.39 -5.71
CA ASN A 145 19.03 -3.07 -7.02
C ASN A 145 18.35 -3.66 -8.27
N GLY A 146 17.03 -3.47 -8.42
CA GLY A 146 16.26 -3.90 -9.60
C GLY A 146 15.66 -5.31 -9.55
N ARG A 147 15.49 -5.93 -8.37
CA ARG A 147 14.82 -7.23 -8.18
C ARG A 147 13.33 -7.16 -7.83
N SER A 148 12.66 -6.07 -8.17
CA SER A 148 11.20 -5.83 -8.09
C SER A 148 10.69 -5.29 -6.75
N GLY A 149 11.04 -4.02 -6.46
CA GLY A 149 10.21 -3.17 -5.59
C GLY A 149 8.75 -3.12 -6.07
N PRO A 150 7.83 -2.58 -5.25
CA PRO A 150 6.42 -2.54 -5.61
C PRO A 150 6.23 -1.76 -6.92
N ASP A 151 5.47 -2.36 -7.85
CA ASP A 151 4.98 -1.65 -9.03
C ASP A 151 4.02 -0.52 -8.59
N ILE A 152 3.81 0.49 -9.44
CA ILE A 152 2.87 1.59 -9.17
C ILE A 152 1.46 1.09 -8.87
N ARG A 153 1.08 -0.08 -9.40
CA ARG A 153 -0.22 -0.71 -9.13
C ARG A 153 -0.31 -1.40 -7.78
N GLU A 154 0.78 -1.81 -7.15
CA GLU A 154 0.80 -2.59 -5.88
C GLU A 154 0.68 -1.68 -4.64
N TYR A 155 -0.22 -0.70 -4.69
CA TYR A 155 -0.50 0.17 -3.55
C TYR A 155 -1.66 -0.36 -2.71
N HIS A 156 -1.69 0.12 -1.48
CA HIS A 156 -2.71 -0.19 -0.48
C HIS A 156 -3.21 1.10 0.19
N VAL A 157 -4.28 0.98 0.95
CA VAL A 157 -4.93 2.13 1.61
C VAL A 157 -5.28 1.77 3.04
N PHE A 158 -4.95 2.66 3.97
CA PHE A 158 -5.52 2.70 5.29
C PHE A 158 -6.74 3.62 5.31
N VAL A 159 -7.82 3.18 5.95
CA VAL A 159 -9.00 4.00 6.26
C VAL A 159 -9.32 3.85 7.73
N LYS A 160 -9.41 4.96 8.47
CA LYS A 160 -9.73 4.90 9.90
C LYS A 160 -11.13 4.31 10.13
N GLU A 161 -11.27 3.50 11.18
CA GLU A 161 -12.58 2.96 11.54
C GLU A 161 -13.58 4.10 11.85
N ASN A 162 -14.83 3.90 11.44
CA ASN A 162 -15.96 4.83 11.56
C ASN A 162 -15.88 6.08 10.66
N THR A 163 -14.94 6.14 9.71
CA THR A 163 -14.84 7.26 8.74
C THR A 163 -15.01 6.83 7.28
N GLN A 164 -15.37 5.58 7.02
CA GLN A 164 -15.44 4.98 5.68
C GLN A 164 -16.38 5.75 4.74
N ASN A 165 -17.48 6.26 5.27
CA ASN A 165 -18.49 7.04 4.54
C ASN A 165 -18.08 8.51 4.28
N SER A 166 -16.89 8.95 4.69
CA SER A 166 -16.40 10.31 4.46
C SER A 166 -14.98 10.37 3.93
N VAL A 167 -14.27 9.25 3.90
CA VAL A 167 -12.83 9.20 3.55
C VAL A 167 -12.56 9.42 2.05
N HIS A 168 -13.59 9.30 1.24
CA HIS A 168 -13.56 9.49 -0.21
C HIS A 168 -13.65 10.97 -0.63
N GLN A 169 -13.79 11.90 0.33
CA GLN A 169 -13.83 13.33 0.01
C GLN A 169 -12.54 13.72 -0.73
N ASN A 170 -12.70 14.31 -1.92
CA ASN A 170 -11.63 14.67 -2.86
C ASN A 170 -10.88 13.49 -3.51
N GLN A 171 -11.36 12.26 -3.35
CA GLN A 171 -10.84 11.09 -4.07
C GLN A 171 -11.74 10.78 -5.27
N TYR A 172 -11.47 11.45 -6.38
CA TYR A 172 -12.31 11.34 -7.58
C TYR A 172 -12.04 10.07 -8.37
N PHE A 173 -13.12 9.42 -8.80
CA PHE A 173 -13.03 8.34 -9.77
C PHE A 173 -12.36 8.85 -11.07
N PRO A 174 -11.52 8.02 -11.71
CA PRO A 174 -10.93 8.36 -12.99
C PRO A 174 -12.01 8.43 -14.08
N ASP A 175 -11.80 9.29 -15.07
CA ASP A 175 -12.77 9.58 -16.15
C ASP A 175 -13.41 8.34 -16.82
N PRO A 176 -12.70 7.22 -17.04
CA PRO A 176 -13.33 6.03 -17.63
C PRO A 176 -14.46 5.42 -16.81
N LEU A 177 -14.53 5.70 -15.50
CA LEU A 177 -15.58 5.23 -14.59
C LEU A 177 -16.69 6.27 -14.34
N LEU A 178 -16.56 7.48 -14.89
CA LEU A 178 -17.53 8.55 -14.73
C LEU A 178 -18.53 8.56 -15.89
N GLY A 179 -19.55 7.74 -15.77
CA GLY A 179 -20.61 7.56 -16.76
C GLY A 179 -21.74 6.71 -16.21
N VAL A 180 -22.79 6.55 -17.01
CA VAL A 180 -23.81 5.53 -16.76
C VAL A 180 -23.61 4.40 -17.77
N PHE A 181 -23.46 3.20 -17.26
CA PHE A 181 -23.10 2.03 -18.04
C PHE A 181 -24.06 0.87 -17.82
N SER A 182 -24.33 0.16 -18.90
CA SER A 182 -24.75 -1.24 -18.81
C SER A 182 -23.52 -2.09 -18.51
N TYR A 183 -23.61 -3.08 -17.62
CA TYR A 183 -22.48 -3.95 -17.33
C TYR A 183 -22.85 -5.43 -17.30
N THR A 184 -21.88 -6.27 -17.68
CA THR A 184 -21.93 -7.72 -17.48
C THR A 184 -20.75 -8.15 -16.63
N VAL A 185 -20.95 -9.20 -15.83
CA VAL A 185 -19.90 -9.73 -14.93
C VAL A 185 -19.67 -11.21 -15.18
N ASN A 186 -18.41 -11.60 -15.27
CA ASN A 186 -17.96 -12.96 -15.56
C ASN A 186 -16.91 -13.42 -14.53
N ASP A 187 -17.16 -14.56 -13.88
CA ASP A 187 -16.25 -15.20 -12.90
C ASP A 187 -15.28 -16.22 -13.55
N GLY A 188 -15.10 -16.16 -14.86
CA GLY A 188 -14.36 -17.12 -15.69
C GLY A 188 -15.17 -18.35 -16.13
N SER A 189 -16.29 -18.66 -15.49
CA SER A 189 -17.13 -19.83 -15.79
C SER A 189 -18.57 -19.45 -16.13
N ASN A 190 -19.11 -18.46 -15.43
CA ASN A 190 -20.49 -18.03 -15.47
C ASN A 190 -20.55 -16.52 -15.68
N THR A 191 -21.58 -16.09 -16.42
CA THR A 191 -21.98 -14.68 -16.43
C THR A 191 -23.17 -14.53 -15.48
N PHE A 192 -23.02 -13.70 -14.45
CA PHE A 192 -24.01 -13.63 -13.37
C PHE A 192 -24.68 -12.26 -13.22
N CYS A 193 -24.27 -11.27 -14.01
CA CYS A 193 -24.97 -9.99 -14.21
C CYS A 193 -25.24 -9.77 -15.70
N GLY A 194 -26.49 -9.44 -16.04
CA GLY A 194 -26.92 -9.16 -17.40
C GLY A 194 -26.86 -7.68 -17.79
N ALA A 195 -27.02 -7.38 -19.08
CA ALA A 195 -26.85 -6.05 -19.67
C ALA A 195 -27.81 -4.95 -19.17
N GLU A 196 -28.86 -5.27 -18.40
CA GLU A 196 -29.70 -4.24 -17.77
C GLU A 196 -29.22 -3.88 -16.35
N SER A 197 -28.12 -4.47 -15.88
CA SER A 197 -27.45 -4.03 -14.66
C SER A 197 -26.77 -2.69 -14.93
N VAL A 198 -26.94 -1.73 -14.01
CA VAL A 198 -26.49 -0.35 -14.21
C VAL A 198 -25.35 -0.02 -13.27
N TRP A 199 -24.25 0.47 -13.83
CA TRP A 199 -23.19 1.14 -13.09
C TRP A 199 -23.41 2.64 -13.29
N ASP A 200 -23.74 3.36 -12.24
CA ASP A 200 -23.96 4.80 -12.25
C ASP A 200 -22.82 5.52 -11.53
N GLY A 201 -21.86 6.02 -12.30
CA GLY A 201 -20.82 6.94 -11.85
C GLY A 201 -21.15 8.41 -12.09
N CYS A 202 -22.39 8.71 -12.49
CA CYS A 202 -22.93 10.06 -12.61
C CYS A 202 -23.86 10.42 -11.45
N TYR A 203 -23.74 9.70 -10.32
CA TYR A 203 -24.66 9.80 -9.20
C TYR A 203 -24.90 11.26 -8.80
N ASP A 204 -26.12 11.73 -9.04
CA ASP A 204 -26.52 13.12 -8.78
C ASP A 204 -27.02 13.25 -7.34
N THR A 205 -26.36 14.10 -6.57
CA THR A 205 -26.93 14.61 -5.33
C THR A 205 -27.72 15.87 -5.68
N SER A 206 -28.73 16.23 -4.91
CA SER A 206 -29.75 17.26 -5.26
C SER A 206 -29.28 18.62 -5.83
N ASN A 207 -27.98 18.94 -5.92
CA ASN A 207 -27.42 20.08 -6.66
C ASN A 207 -26.02 19.84 -7.28
N SER A 208 -25.49 18.61 -7.34
CA SER A 208 -24.14 18.33 -7.90
C SER A 208 -23.87 16.85 -8.13
N ILE A 209 -23.16 16.53 -9.23
CA ILE A 209 -22.65 15.19 -9.52
C ILE A 209 -21.56 14.82 -8.51
N ASP A 210 -21.75 13.71 -7.80
CA ASP A 210 -20.76 13.14 -6.90
C ASP A 210 -19.73 12.32 -7.70
N ARG A 211 -18.49 12.81 -7.76
CA ARG A 211 -17.35 12.16 -8.44
C ARG A 211 -16.64 11.11 -7.59
N THR A 212 -17.08 10.90 -6.36
CA THR A 212 -16.38 10.08 -5.35
C THR A 212 -17.14 8.80 -5.01
N THR A 213 -18.37 8.67 -5.52
CA THR A 213 -19.27 7.54 -5.31
C THR A 213 -19.73 6.96 -6.64
N VAL A 214 -19.89 5.64 -6.71
CA VAL A 214 -20.64 4.96 -7.77
C VAL A 214 -21.78 4.15 -7.16
N ILE A 215 -22.87 4.00 -7.90
CA ILE A 215 -24.00 3.17 -7.52
C ILE A 215 -24.17 2.02 -8.51
N LEU A 216 -24.23 0.81 -7.97
CA LEU A 216 -24.48 -0.41 -8.69
C LEU A 216 -25.92 -0.85 -8.50
N ASN A 217 -26.62 -0.99 -9.61
CA ASN A 217 -27.91 -1.65 -9.64
C ASN A 217 -27.72 -3.12 -10.01
N TYR A 218 -28.16 -4.01 -9.11
CA TYR A 218 -28.06 -5.46 -9.23
C TYR A 218 -29.32 -6.13 -9.79
N THR A 219 -30.24 -5.39 -10.41
CA THR A 219 -31.55 -5.93 -10.86
C THR A 219 -31.42 -7.20 -11.71
N GLN A 220 -30.38 -7.29 -12.55
CA GLN A 220 -30.10 -8.48 -13.38
C GLN A 220 -28.88 -9.28 -12.90
N CYS A 221 -28.49 -9.11 -11.64
CA CYS A 221 -27.41 -9.87 -11.02
C CYS A 221 -27.97 -10.97 -10.11
N SER A 222 -27.43 -12.17 -10.23
CA SER A 222 -27.75 -13.29 -9.33
C SER A 222 -26.93 -13.28 -8.03
N THR A 223 -25.88 -12.45 -7.95
CA THR A 223 -25.06 -12.24 -6.75
C THR A 223 -24.62 -10.78 -6.64
N THR A 224 -24.31 -10.35 -5.42
CA THR A 224 -23.74 -9.04 -5.12
C THR A 224 -22.30 -8.94 -5.61
N LEU A 225 -21.91 -7.76 -6.08
CA LEU A 225 -20.55 -7.47 -6.53
C LEU A 225 -19.81 -6.67 -5.45
N MET A 226 -18.54 -7.01 -5.18
CA MET A 226 -17.67 -6.29 -4.24
C MET A 226 -18.25 -6.18 -2.81
N GLY A 227 -19.14 -7.11 -2.45
CA GLY A 227 -19.84 -7.15 -1.16
C GLY A 227 -20.84 -6.02 -0.91
N ALA A 228 -21.05 -5.10 -1.86
CA ALA A 228 -21.95 -3.97 -1.70
C ALA A 228 -23.40 -4.44 -1.81
N VAL A 229 -24.08 -4.61 -0.69
CA VAL A 229 -25.50 -5.01 -0.66
C VAL A 229 -26.40 -3.86 -1.11
N GLY A 230 -26.07 -2.61 -0.73
CA GLY A 230 -26.78 -1.41 -1.14
C GLY A 230 -26.32 -0.86 -2.49
N GLY A 231 -25.29 -1.48 -3.08
CA GLY A 231 -24.73 -1.08 -4.37
C GLY A 231 -23.85 0.16 -4.31
N LYS A 232 -23.59 0.72 -3.12
CA LYS A 232 -22.84 1.97 -3.00
C LYS A 232 -21.36 1.69 -2.77
N LEU A 233 -20.52 2.24 -3.64
CA LEU A 233 -19.06 2.10 -3.54
C LEU A 233 -18.39 3.46 -3.58
N TYR A 234 -17.35 3.61 -2.77
CA TYR A 234 -16.61 4.85 -2.64
C TYR A 234 -15.19 4.66 -3.14
N ASN A 235 -14.68 5.61 -3.92
CA ASN A 235 -13.29 5.63 -4.31
C ASN A 235 -12.43 6.12 -3.14
N VAL A 236 -11.42 5.34 -2.75
CA VAL A 236 -10.51 5.74 -1.67
C VAL A 236 -9.14 6.17 -2.18
N ALA A 237 -8.69 5.64 -3.32
CA ALA A 237 -7.46 6.04 -3.96
C ALA A 237 -7.42 5.51 -5.40
N ASN A 238 -6.66 6.18 -6.25
CA ASN A 238 -6.36 5.70 -7.59
C ASN A 238 -4.97 6.12 -8.06
N VAL A 239 -4.39 5.30 -8.93
CA VAL A 239 -3.14 5.58 -9.64
C VAL A 239 -3.30 5.23 -11.11
N THR A 240 -2.53 5.88 -11.97
CA THR A 240 -2.56 5.67 -13.42
C THR A 240 -1.22 5.15 -13.89
N GLU A 241 -1.21 3.99 -14.53
CA GLU A 241 -0.01 3.44 -15.17
C GLU A 241 0.19 4.12 -16.55
N SER A 242 1.45 4.24 -16.98
CA SER A 242 1.84 4.81 -18.27
C SER A 242 1.32 3.95 -19.43
N GLY A 243 0.03 4.07 -19.75
CA GLY A 243 -0.64 3.17 -20.70
C GLY A 243 -2.17 3.17 -20.62
N SER A 244 -2.79 4.20 -20.03
CA SER A 244 -4.26 4.36 -19.90
C SER A 244 -5.00 3.29 -19.10
N THR A 245 -4.27 2.52 -18.27
CA THR A 245 -4.88 1.64 -17.26
C THR A 245 -4.88 2.36 -15.91
N TYR A 246 -6.05 2.39 -15.27
CA TYR A 246 -6.26 2.98 -13.96
C TYR A 246 -6.41 1.87 -12.94
N TYR A 247 -5.70 1.97 -11.83
CA TYR A 247 -5.86 1.08 -10.69
C TYR A 247 -6.57 1.84 -9.59
N VAL A 248 -7.76 1.41 -9.20
CA VAL A 248 -8.66 2.14 -8.32
C VAL A 248 -9.03 1.26 -7.15
N ILE A 249 -8.73 1.66 -5.92
CA ILE A 249 -9.20 0.96 -4.73
C ILE A 249 -10.54 1.58 -4.31
N LEU A 250 -11.54 0.73 -4.24
CA LEU A 250 -12.87 1.04 -3.74
C LEU A 250 -13.05 0.48 -2.33
N ILE A 251 -13.92 1.13 -1.57
CA ILE A 251 -14.44 0.61 -0.31
C ILE A 251 -15.96 0.49 -0.42
N ASN A 252 -16.47 -0.70 -0.14
CA ASN A 252 -17.85 -0.89 0.24
C ASN A 252 -17.96 -0.65 1.75
N ALA A 253 -18.73 0.36 2.14
CA ALA A 253 -19.02 0.64 3.54
C ALA A 253 -20.42 0.15 3.98
N ASP A 254 -21.13 -0.56 3.09
CA ASP A 254 -22.39 -1.22 3.42
C ASP A 254 -22.07 -2.48 4.24
N GLY A 255 -22.28 -2.43 5.55
CA GLY A 255 -22.11 -3.58 6.44
C GLY A 255 -21.47 -3.22 7.78
N VAL A 256 -21.13 -4.27 8.54
CA VAL A 256 -20.36 -4.13 9.79
C VAL A 256 -18.88 -3.95 9.46
N ASP A 257 -18.37 -4.77 8.52
CA ASP A 257 -16.98 -4.74 8.08
C ASP A 257 -16.92 -4.24 6.62
N PRO A 258 -16.18 -3.15 6.35
CA PRO A 258 -16.00 -2.67 5.00
C PRO A 258 -15.15 -3.65 4.19
N ILE A 259 -15.44 -3.74 2.90
CA ILE A 259 -14.73 -4.60 1.96
C ILE A 259 -14.02 -3.70 0.96
N PHE A 260 -12.70 -3.88 0.84
CA PHE A 260 -11.94 -3.22 -0.21
C PHE A 260 -11.95 -4.06 -1.48
N THR A 261 -11.92 -3.38 -2.62
CA THR A 261 -11.67 -4.03 -3.92
C THR A 261 -10.83 -3.12 -4.80
N CYS A 262 -9.75 -3.65 -5.36
CA CYS A 262 -9.05 -2.99 -6.44
C CYS A 262 -9.66 -3.31 -7.80
N LEU A 263 -9.84 -2.27 -8.61
CA LEU A 263 -10.19 -2.33 -10.02
C LEU A 263 -8.97 -2.03 -10.88
N ALA A 264 -8.67 -2.86 -11.86
CA ALA A 264 -7.82 -2.50 -12.99
C ALA A 264 -8.72 -2.16 -14.18
N VAL A 265 -8.69 -0.91 -14.63
CA VAL A 265 -9.65 -0.34 -15.58
C VAL A 265 -8.94 0.12 -16.84
N SER A 266 -9.39 -0.34 -18.00
CA SER A 266 -8.99 0.22 -19.30
C SER A 266 -10.20 0.58 -20.14
N GLN A 267 -9.97 1.43 -21.14
CA GLN A 267 -10.99 1.93 -22.05
C GLN A 267 -10.61 1.63 -23.49
N SER A 268 -11.58 1.14 -24.26
CA SER A 268 -11.49 1.06 -25.72
C SER A 268 -12.79 1.55 -26.35
N GLY A 269 -12.73 2.72 -27.00
CA GLY A 269 -13.91 3.40 -27.50
C GLY A 269 -14.93 3.66 -26.38
N ASN A 270 -16.13 3.10 -26.54
CA ASN A 270 -17.24 3.26 -25.59
C ASN A 270 -17.33 2.13 -24.55
N THR A 271 -16.44 1.15 -24.64
CA THR A 271 -16.40 0.00 -23.74
C THR A 271 -15.33 0.22 -22.68
N ARG A 272 -15.59 -0.24 -21.46
CA ARG A 272 -14.62 -0.34 -20.36
C ARG A 272 -14.42 -1.80 -20.01
N TYR A 273 -13.17 -2.16 -19.77
CA TYR A 273 -12.80 -3.47 -19.27
C TYR A 273 -12.28 -3.28 -17.85
N ILE A 274 -12.83 -4.04 -16.92
CA ILE A 274 -12.45 -3.99 -15.52
C ILE A 274 -12.16 -5.41 -15.05
N SER A 275 -11.04 -5.57 -14.36
CA SER A 275 -10.78 -6.75 -13.54
C SER A 275 -10.78 -6.34 -12.08
N THR A 276 -11.40 -7.14 -11.22
CA THR A 276 -11.49 -6.88 -9.79
C THR A 276 -10.51 -7.76 -9.01
N ASN A 277 -10.02 -7.28 -7.88
CA ASN A 277 -9.27 -8.07 -6.91
C ASN A 277 -9.69 -7.65 -5.49
N PRO A 278 -10.15 -8.56 -4.62
CA PRO A 278 -10.44 -8.22 -3.23
C PRO A 278 -9.22 -7.63 -2.52
N GLY A 279 -9.44 -6.60 -1.70
CA GLY A 279 -8.34 -5.87 -1.04
C GLY A 279 -7.64 -4.88 -1.98
N GLY A 280 -6.31 -4.94 -2.00
CA GLY A 280 -5.45 -4.16 -2.91
C GLY A 280 -5.31 -4.77 -4.29
N CYS A 281 -4.57 -4.10 -5.18
CA CYS A 281 -4.35 -4.59 -6.54
C CYS A 281 -3.28 -5.68 -6.57
N ALA A 282 -3.46 -6.69 -7.43
CA ALA A 282 -2.42 -7.70 -7.62
C ALA A 282 -1.33 -7.22 -8.58
N TRP A 283 -0.09 -7.66 -8.36
CA TRP A 283 1.09 -7.27 -9.16
C TRP A 283 0.99 -7.61 -10.65
N ASN A 284 0.16 -8.58 -11.02
CA ASN A 284 -0.09 -9.01 -12.40
C ASN A 284 -1.54 -8.77 -12.85
N GLN A 285 -2.28 -7.94 -12.12
CA GLN A 285 -3.66 -7.62 -12.48
C GLN A 285 -3.66 -6.80 -13.78
N THR A 286 -4.45 -7.24 -14.75
CA THR A 286 -4.75 -6.47 -15.96
C THR A 286 -6.24 -6.26 -16.07
N SER A 287 -6.67 -5.26 -16.82
CA SER A 287 -8.11 -4.97 -17.01
C SER A 287 -8.89 -6.04 -17.76
N THR A 288 -8.21 -6.99 -18.42
CA THR A 288 -8.83 -8.01 -19.29
C THR A 288 -8.61 -9.44 -18.80
N SER A 289 -7.85 -9.65 -17.72
CA SER A 289 -7.63 -10.96 -17.11
C SER A 289 -7.99 -10.97 -15.64
N ARG A 290 -8.65 -12.05 -15.19
CA ARG A 290 -8.86 -12.29 -13.76
C ARG A 290 -7.53 -12.44 -13.03
N THR A 291 -7.50 -12.06 -11.76
CA THR A 291 -6.37 -12.41 -10.89
C THR A 291 -6.49 -13.88 -10.48
N GLY A 292 -5.47 -14.41 -9.78
CA GLY A 292 -5.53 -15.75 -9.21
C GLY A 292 -6.52 -15.88 -8.04
N ASN A 293 -7.13 -14.77 -7.59
CA ASN A 293 -8.10 -14.77 -6.50
C ASN A 293 -9.44 -15.35 -6.97
N ALA A 294 -10.02 -16.26 -6.19
CA ALA A 294 -11.29 -16.91 -6.50
C ALA A 294 -12.45 -15.91 -6.65
N ASP A 295 -12.44 -14.83 -5.88
CA ASP A 295 -13.47 -13.79 -5.88
C ASP A 295 -13.21 -12.68 -6.91
N SER A 296 -12.11 -12.77 -7.67
CA SER A 296 -11.87 -11.87 -8.79
C SER A 296 -12.86 -12.13 -9.92
N VAL A 297 -13.32 -11.06 -10.56
CA VAL A 297 -14.24 -11.12 -11.70
C VAL A 297 -13.87 -10.11 -12.78
N LEU A 298 -14.29 -10.39 -14.00
CA LEU A 298 -14.22 -9.47 -15.13
C LEU A 298 -15.55 -8.76 -15.33
N ILE A 299 -15.50 -7.44 -15.49
CA ILE A 299 -16.66 -6.61 -15.76
C ILE A 299 -16.43 -5.94 -17.11
N THR A 300 -17.41 -6.08 -18.01
CA THR A 300 -17.44 -5.32 -19.26
C THR A 300 -18.56 -4.30 -19.17
N MET A 301 -18.22 -3.03 -19.33
CA MET A 301 -19.19 -1.94 -19.27
C MET A 301 -19.33 -1.27 -20.63
N THR A 302 -20.56 -0.96 -21.04
CA THR A 302 -20.85 -0.16 -22.23
C THR A 302 -21.58 1.11 -21.81
N ALA A 303 -20.95 2.25 -22.06
CA ALA A 303 -21.53 3.53 -21.67
C ALA A 303 -22.73 3.85 -22.58
N TYR A 304 -23.77 4.42 -22.03
CA TYR A 304 -24.81 5.08 -22.84
C TYR A 304 -24.98 6.55 -22.44
N GLU A 305 -24.39 6.96 -21.33
CA GLU A 305 -24.29 8.35 -20.89
C GLU A 305 -22.91 8.60 -20.26
N THR A 306 -22.34 9.77 -20.54
CA THR A 306 -21.10 10.23 -19.91
C THR A 306 -21.39 11.52 -19.17
N CYS A 307 -20.99 11.63 -17.91
CA CYS A 307 -21.19 12.85 -17.17
C CYS A 307 -20.15 13.89 -17.59
N LEU A 308 -20.62 15.10 -17.91
CA LEU A 308 -19.76 16.22 -18.26
C LEU A 308 -19.27 16.90 -16.98
N PHE A 309 -17.98 16.78 -16.68
CA PHE A 309 -17.36 17.50 -15.56
C PHE A 309 -16.73 18.78 -16.06
N THR A 310 -17.28 19.92 -15.66
CA THR A 310 -16.59 21.20 -15.77
C THR A 310 -15.72 21.36 -14.54
N THR A 311 -14.43 21.02 -14.66
CA THR A 311 -13.46 21.35 -13.62
C THR A 311 -13.38 22.88 -13.55
N THR A 312 -14.06 23.47 -12.58
CA THR A 312 -13.91 24.90 -12.30
C THR A 312 -12.57 25.04 -11.60
N THR A 313 -11.51 25.22 -12.38
CA THR A 313 -10.21 25.60 -11.84
C THR A 313 -10.37 26.99 -11.26
N SER A 314 -10.63 27.08 -9.96
CA SER A 314 -10.52 28.34 -9.23
C SER A 314 -9.06 28.74 -9.23
N THR A 315 -8.66 29.49 -10.25
CA THR A 315 -7.37 30.17 -10.29
C THR A 315 -7.41 31.20 -9.16
N THR A 316 -6.91 30.82 -7.99
CA THR A 316 -6.61 31.77 -6.93
C THR A 316 -5.48 32.66 -7.43
N THR A 317 -5.85 33.76 -8.08
CA THR A 317 -4.93 34.86 -8.36
C THR A 317 -4.52 35.42 -7.01
N THR A 318 -3.38 34.98 -6.49
CA THR A 318 -2.67 35.65 -5.41
C THR A 318 -2.31 37.04 -5.92
N THR A 319 -3.14 38.03 -5.60
CA THR A 319 -2.80 39.44 -5.73
C THR A 319 -1.68 39.73 -4.74
N THR A 320 -0.44 39.62 -5.21
CA THR A 320 0.73 40.13 -4.50
C THR A 320 0.58 41.65 -4.44
N THR A 321 0.00 42.16 -3.35
CA THR A 321 0.00 43.60 -3.06
C THR A 321 1.42 43.98 -2.68
N THR A 322 2.19 44.45 -3.65
CA THR A 322 3.43 45.19 -3.42
C THR A 322 3.09 46.41 -2.56
N PRO A 323 3.61 46.52 -1.32
CA PRO A 323 3.36 47.70 -0.51
C PRO A 323 4.01 48.93 -1.16
N ALA A 324 3.21 49.98 -1.33
CA ALA A 324 3.67 51.28 -1.79
C ALA A 324 4.73 51.85 -0.82
N PRO A 325 5.78 52.54 -1.33
CA PRO A 325 6.79 53.17 -0.49
C PRO A 325 6.14 54.29 0.33
N THR A 326 6.06 54.10 1.65
CA THR A 326 5.62 55.13 2.58
C THR A 326 6.81 56.02 2.90
N THR A 327 6.80 57.23 2.34
CA THR A 327 7.76 58.30 2.64
C THR A 327 7.41 58.90 4.00
N THR A 328 8.04 58.42 5.08
CA THR A 328 7.97 59.06 6.39
C THR A 328 9.23 59.88 6.60
N GLY A 329 9.08 61.21 6.52
CA GLY A 329 10.10 62.14 7.00
C GLY A 329 10.24 62.01 8.51
N VAL A 330 11.43 61.65 8.96
CA VAL A 330 11.82 61.70 10.37
C VAL A 330 13.06 62.57 10.48
N THR A 331 12.88 63.63 11.26
CA THR A 331 13.83 64.64 11.69
C THR A 331 15.01 64.04 12.45
N LEU A 332 16.20 64.56 12.16
CA LEU A 332 17.43 64.33 12.92
C LEU A 332 17.29 64.86 14.35
N GLU A 333 17.57 64.01 15.33
CA GLU A 333 18.26 64.44 16.55
C GLU A 333 19.40 63.46 16.82
N ALA A 334 20.59 64.02 16.92
CA ALA A 334 21.83 63.33 17.22
C ALA A 334 21.85 62.96 18.70
N ASP A 335 22.10 61.69 19.00
CA ASP A 335 22.73 61.38 20.28
C ASP A 335 23.77 60.27 20.14
N THR A 336 24.92 60.56 20.73
CA THR A 336 26.21 59.94 20.53
C THR A 336 26.39 58.85 21.58
N LYS A 337 26.47 57.57 21.19
CA LYS A 337 27.19 56.57 22.00
C LYS A 337 27.96 55.58 21.14
N ALA A 338 29.27 55.62 21.35
CA ALA A 338 30.26 54.72 20.83
C ALA A 338 29.95 53.26 21.20
N SER A 339 30.10 52.38 20.21
CA SER A 339 30.33 50.95 20.45
C SER A 339 31.53 50.55 19.62
N GLU A 340 32.56 50.09 20.31
CA GLU A 340 33.87 49.73 19.80
C GLU A 340 33.76 48.48 18.91
N ASN A 341 34.24 48.59 17.66
CA ASN A 341 34.52 47.43 16.82
C ASN A 341 35.85 46.82 17.26
N SER A 342 35.82 45.62 17.85
CA SER A 342 37.01 44.80 18.02
C SER A 342 37.14 43.83 16.84
N ASP A 343 38.10 44.10 15.96
CA ASP A 343 38.59 43.16 14.95
C ASP A 343 39.25 41.96 15.65
N GLY A 344 38.47 40.91 15.92
CA GLY A 344 38.95 39.62 16.41
C GLY A 344 39.42 38.75 15.25
N SER A 345 40.73 38.55 15.15
CA SER A 345 41.37 37.66 14.16
C SER A 345 40.84 36.22 14.26
N ASN A 346 40.08 35.77 13.25
CA ASN A 346 39.48 34.42 13.14
C ASN A 346 40.50 33.28 12.85
N THR A 347 41.79 33.50 13.15
CA THR A 347 42.87 32.55 12.84
C THR A 347 42.70 31.23 13.64
N GLY A 348 42.11 31.28 14.83
CA GLY A 348 41.89 30.09 15.67
C GLY A 348 40.87 29.08 15.11
N VAL A 349 39.81 29.55 14.47
CA VAL A 349 38.75 28.68 13.92
C VAL A 349 39.24 27.98 12.65
N ILE A 350 40.02 28.68 11.82
CA ILE A 350 40.57 28.12 10.58
C ILE A 350 41.55 26.98 10.89
N VAL A 351 42.39 27.13 11.92
CA VAL A 351 43.34 26.08 12.32
C VAL A 351 42.62 24.84 12.86
N GLY A 352 41.51 25.01 13.59
CA GLY A 352 40.71 23.89 14.10
C GLY A 352 40.05 23.04 13.00
N VAL A 353 39.53 23.68 11.95
CA VAL A 353 38.90 22.99 10.83
C VAL A 353 39.93 22.22 10.00
N VAL A 354 41.10 22.81 9.74
CA VAL A 354 42.16 22.16 8.95
C VAL A 354 42.73 20.92 9.65
N LEU A 355 42.91 20.96 10.97
CA LEU A 355 43.39 19.80 11.74
C LEU A 355 42.38 18.65 11.77
N SER A 356 41.08 18.93 11.88
CA SER A 356 40.05 17.89 11.80
C SER A 356 39.98 17.25 10.42
N LEU A 357 40.11 18.03 9.35
CA LEU A 357 40.08 17.51 7.99
C LEU A 357 41.29 16.61 7.69
N LEU A 358 42.48 16.98 8.16
CA LEU A 358 43.69 16.16 7.99
C LEU A 358 43.61 14.83 8.76
N LEU A 359 43.02 14.83 9.97
CA LEU A 359 42.80 13.61 10.74
C LEU A 359 41.82 12.66 10.02
N LEU A 360 40.73 13.20 9.47
CA LEU A 360 39.74 12.42 8.70
C LEU A 360 40.39 11.75 7.49
N ILE A 361 41.20 12.49 6.72
CA ILE A 361 41.91 11.96 5.55
C ILE A 361 42.89 10.84 5.96
N ALA A 362 43.60 11.01 7.08
CA ALA A 362 44.51 9.97 7.58
C ALA A 362 43.78 8.67 7.93
N ILE A 363 42.59 8.76 8.55
CA ILE A 363 41.76 7.59 8.86
C ILE A 363 41.29 6.88 7.59
N ILE A 364 40.85 7.63 6.57
CA ILE A 364 40.40 7.08 5.28
C ILE A 364 41.55 6.33 4.59
N VAL A 365 42.76 6.89 4.58
CA VAL A 365 43.94 6.24 3.98
C VAL A 365 44.29 4.95 4.73
N ILE A 366 44.25 4.95 6.06
CA ILE A 366 44.52 3.74 6.86
C ILE A 366 43.47 2.66 6.57
N ALA A 367 42.18 3.02 6.55
CA ALA A 367 41.09 2.09 6.22
C ALA A 367 41.27 1.49 4.82
N PHE A 368 41.65 2.31 3.82
CA PHE A 368 41.90 1.85 2.46
C PHE A 368 43.10 0.90 2.38
N LEU A 369 44.19 1.18 3.09
CA LEU A 369 45.37 0.29 3.15
C LEU A 369 45.04 -1.05 3.82
N LEU A 370 44.23 -1.04 4.90
CA LEU A 370 43.75 -2.25 5.55
C LEU A 370 42.84 -3.06 4.63
N TYR A 371 41.95 -2.39 3.89
CA TYR A 371 41.07 -3.02 2.90
C TYR A 371 41.87 -3.70 1.79
N GLN A 372 42.89 -3.03 1.24
CA GLN A 372 43.77 -3.65 0.23
C GLN A 372 44.53 -4.86 0.77
N LYS A 373 45.03 -4.79 2.02
CA LYS A 373 45.75 -5.90 2.66
C LYS A 373 44.84 -7.10 2.91
N TYR A 374 43.59 -6.85 3.30
CA TYR A 374 42.57 -7.89 3.48
C TYR A 374 42.22 -8.56 2.15
N PHE A 375 41.99 -7.78 1.10
CA PHE A 375 41.59 -8.32 -0.21
C PHE A 375 42.72 -9.12 -0.89
N LYS A 376 43.99 -8.72 -0.74
CA LYS A 376 45.14 -9.49 -1.26
C LYS A 376 45.26 -10.88 -0.64
N LYS A 377 44.90 -11.08 0.63
CA LYS A 377 44.95 -12.41 1.27
C LYS A 377 43.90 -13.39 0.72
N ARG A 378 42.74 -12.91 0.27
CA ARG A 378 41.68 -13.79 -0.26
C ARG A 378 42.02 -14.39 -1.63
N LYS A 379 42.79 -13.70 -2.48
CA LYS A 379 43.14 -14.22 -3.82
C LYS A 379 44.08 -15.43 -3.80
N ALA A 380 44.87 -15.62 -2.73
CA ALA A 380 45.75 -16.78 -2.60
C ALA A 380 45.01 -18.08 -2.20
N HIS A 381 43.81 -17.97 -1.61
CA HIS A 381 43.09 -19.14 -1.10
C HIS A 381 42.15 -19.79 -2.12
N ILE A 382 41.82 -19.07 -3.22
CA ILE A 382 40.89 -19.55 -4.25
C ILE A 382 41.60 -20.39 -5.33
N GLN A 383 42.90 -20.18 -5.57
CA GLN A 383 43.64 -20.95 -6.59
C GLN A 383 43.99 -22.39 -6.17
N HIS A 384 43.80 -22.77 -4.90
CA HIS A 384 44.15 -24.11 -4.41
C HIS A 384 42.96 -25.10 -4.38
N MET A 385 41.75 -24.67 -4.75
CA MET A 385 40.56 -25.53 -4.78
C MET A 385 40.15 -25.99 -6.19
N THR A 386 40.74 -25.46 -7.26
CA THR A 386 40.31 -25.72 -8.65
C THR A 386 41.10 -26.82 -9.38
N LEU A 387 41.96 -27.59 -8.70
CA LEU A 387 42.88 -28.53 -9.35
C LEU A 387 42.75 -29.99 -8.91
N LYS A 388 41.64 -30.38 -8.26
CA LYS A 388 41.47 -31.74 -7.74
C LYS A 388 40.32 -32.56 -8.31
N ASP A 389 39.67 -32.11 -9.38
CA ASP A 389 38.53 -32.85 -9.97
C ASP A 389 38.64 -33.02 -11.49
N GLN A 390 39.67 -33.74 -11.92
CA GLN A 390 39.69 -34.40 -13.22
C GLN A 390 39.99 -35.89 -13.02
N GLY A 391 38.93 -36.66 -12.76
CA GLY A 391 38.92 -38.12 -12.91
C GLY A 391 38.52 -38.52 -14.34
N PRO A 392 38.96 -39.70 -14.83
CA PRO A 392 38.94 -40.03 -16.24
C PRO A 392 37.57 -40.47 -16.78
N ASP A 393 37.37 -40.07 -18.02
CA ASP A 393 36.29 -40.28 -18.97
C ASP A 393 35.79 -41.74 -19.05
N ILE A 394 34.56 -41.99 -18.59
CA ILE A 394 33.83 -43.26 -18.80
C ILE A 394 32.76 -43.03 -19.86
N LYS A 395 33.04 -43.49 -21.09
CA LYS A 395 32.07 -43.60 -22.19
C LYS A 395 30.92 -44.52 -21.77
N ARG A 396 29.69 -43.99 -21.74
CA ARG A 396 28.46 -44.77 -21.58
C ARG A 396 27.75 -44.89 -22.94
N PRO A 397 27.28 -46.07 -23.37
CA PRO A 397 26.59 -46.25 -24.65
C PRO A 397 25.16 -45.71 -24.59
N LEU A 398 24.71 -45.14 -25.72
CA LEU A 398 23.31 -44.74 -25.95
C LEU A 398 22.38 -45.96 -25.96
N PRO A 399 21.18 -45.89 -25.36
CA PRO A 399 20.14 -46.88 -25.56
C PRO A 399 19.41 -46.63 -26.90
N PRO A 400 18.94 -47.70 -27.57
CA PRO A 400 18.27 -47.60 -28.85
C PRO A 400 16.81 -47.18 -28.72
N ASP A 401 16.32 -46.59 -29.80
CA ASP A 401 14.97 -46.11 -30.04
C ASP A 401 13.89 -47.10 -29.59
N SER A 402 12.91 -46.59 -28.83
CA SER A 402 11.64 -47.28 -28.60
C SER A 402 10.49 -46.31 -28.85
N ASP A 403 9.81 -46.53 -29.97
CA ASP A 403 8.50 -45.98 -30.32
C ASP A 403 7.50 -46.21 -29.20
N PHE A 404 6.94 -45.13 -28.66
CA PHE A 404 5.78 -45.19 -27.76
C PHE A 404 4.53 -44.72 -28.51
N THR A 405 3.65 -45.66 -28.79
CA THR A 405 2.33 -45.46 -29.37
C THR A 405 1.35 -44.99 -28.30
N LEU A 406 0.60 -43.93 -28.63
CA LEU A 406 -0.49 -43.35 -27.86
C LEU A 406 -1.73 -44.26 -28.00
N SER A 407 -1.90 -45.25 -27.13
CA SER A 407 -3.18 -45.97 -26.98
C SER A 407 -3.15 -46.90 -25.76
N GLU A 408 -3.30 -46.35 -24.56
CA GLU A 408 -3.96 -47.02 -23.41
C GLU A 408 -3.91 -46.10 -22.19
N LEU A 409 -4.97 -45.32 -21.99
CA LEU A 409 -5.31 -44.73 -20.69
C LEU A 409 -6.83 -44.60 -20.61
N ASN A 410 -7.45 -45.77 -20.47
CA ASN A 410 -8.82 -45.93 -19.98
C ASN A 410 -8.78 -46.99 -18.87
N LEU A 411 -9.63 -46.79 -17.85
CA LEU A 411 -9.78 -47.52 -16.57
C LEU A 411 -8.72 -47.15 -15.52
N LYS A 412 -9.07 -46.84 -14.27
CA LYS A 412 -10.16 -47.41 -13.48
C LYS A 412 -10.62 -46.42 -12.40
N ARG A 413 -11.90 -46.07 -12.45
CA ARG A 413 -12.64 -45.33 -11.42
C ARG A 413 -13.29 -46.37 -10.51
N GLU A 414 -12.95 -46.39 -9.22
CA GLU A 414 -13.72 -47.12 -8.19
C GLU A 414 -14.47 -46.10 -7.31
N PRO A 415 -15.76 -46.33 -7.02
CA PRO A 415 -16.55 -45.50 -6.12
C PRO A 415 -16.57 -46.09 -4.70
N THR A 416 -16.36 -45.25 -3.69
CA THR A 416 -16.70 -45.59 -2.30
C THR A 416 -18.10 -45.10 -1.97
N MET A 417 -18.94 -46.07 -1.64
CA MET A 417 -20.34 -45.93 -1.24
C MET A 417 -20.45 -45.66 0.28
N SER A 418 -21.48 -44.87 0.64
CA SER A 418 -22.32 -44.94 1.86
C SER A 418 -21.73 -44.64 3.24
N ASP A 419 -22.31 -43.64 3.93
CA ASP A 419 -23.24 -43.85 5.06
C ASP A 419 -24.03 -42.52 5.27
N ASP A 420 -25.32 -42.48 4.96
CA ASP A 420 -26.44 -42.70 5.87
C ASP A 420 -26.49 -41.72 7.04
N LEU A 421 -27.20 -40.59 6.87
CA LEU A 421 -27.98 -39.97 7.94
C LEU A 421 -29.27 -39.38 7.38
N VAL A 422 -30.32 -40.16 7.59
CA VAL A 422 -31.74 -39.81 7.52
C VAL A 422 -32.05 -38.78 8.62
N ILE A 423 -32.54 -37.60 8.26
CA ILE A 423 -33.45 -36.84 9.13
C ILE A 423 -34.67 -36.46 8.30
N ASP A 424 -35.76 -37.13 8.67
CA ASP A 424 -37.10 -36.95 8.15
C ASP A 424 -37.82 -35.86 8.96
N SER A 425 -38.65 -35.09 8.24
CA SER A 425 -39.87 -34.43 8.74
C SER A 425 -39.76 -33.32 9.81
N LEU A 426 -40.14 -32.09 9.45
CA LEU A 426 -41.52 -31.62 9.68
C LEU A 426 -41.72 -30.19 9.15
N SER A 427 -42.62 -30.07 8.18
CA SER A 427 -43.39 -28.87 7.87
C SER A 427 -44.19 -28.41 9.09
N PRO A 428 -44.55 -27.12 9.18
CA PRO A 428 -45.97 -26.87 8.97
C PRO A 428 -46.30 -25.65 8.09
N ARG A 429 -47.32 -25.91 7.26
CA ARG A 429 -48.23 -24.96 6.63
C ARG A 429 -48.78 -23.91 7.60
N GLY A 430 -49.02 -22.73 7.04
CA GLY A 430 -50.06 -21.78 7.46
C GLY A 430 -49.52 -20.36 7.53
N LYS A 431 -50.14 -19.31 6.99
CA LYS A 431 -51.45 -19.11 6.36
C LYS A 431 -51.29 -17.85 5.50
N ALA A 432 -51.93 -17.85 4.34
CA ALA A 432 -52.23 -16.63 3.60
C ALA A 432 -53.24 -15.79 4.38
N LEU A 433 -53.03 -14.47 4.43
CA LEU A 433 -54.11 -13.47 4.49
C LEU A 433 -53.71 -12.24 3.66
N PRO A 434 -54.65 -11.65 2.90
CA PRO A 434 -54.43 -10.49 2.04
C PRO A 434 -54.88 -9.19 2.71
N MET A 435 -54.16 -8.09 2.49
CA MET A 435 -54.55 -6.70 2.75
C MET A 435 -53.42 -5.82 2.21
N GLU A 436 -53.61 -4.66 1.59
CA GLU A 436 -54.79 -3.94 1.19
C GLU A 436 -54.32 -2.93 0.13
N ARG A 437 -55.23 -2.60 -0.77
CA ARG A 437 -55.10 -1.64 -1.86
C ARG A 437 -54.94 -0.23 -1.27
N VAL A 438 -53.74 0.36 -1.29
CA VAL A 438 -53.59 1.80 -1.05
C VAL A 438 -53.56 2.54 -2.37
N LEU A 439 -54.56 3.41 -2.49
CA LEU A 439 -54.89 4.26 -3.61
C LEU A 439 -53.75 5.21 -4.01
N SER A 440 -53.57 5.30 -5.31
CA SER A 440 -53.02 6.43 -6.04
C SER A 440 -53.49 7.77 -5.49
N ARG A 441 -52.57 8.68 -5.21
CA ARG A 441 -52.86 10.12 -5.19
C ARG A 441 -51.88 10.82 -6.13
N ALA A 442 -52.40 11.13 -7.32
CA ALA A 442 -51.81 12.09 -8.22
C ALA A 442 -51.82 13.48 -7.54
N SER A 443 -50.67 14.11 -7.44
CA SER A 443 -50.55 15.56 -7.22
C SER A 443 -50.01 16.17 -8.50
N ALA A 444 -50.85 17.02 -9.10
CA ALA A 444 -50.57 17.85 -10.25
C ALA A 444 -49.47 18.91 -9.95
N PRO A 445 -48.88 19.54 -10.98
CA PRO A 445 -47.67 20.33 -10.86
C PRO A 445 -47.93 21.72 -10.29
N TYR A 446 -47.03 22.20 -9.44
CA TYR A 446 -46.99 23.60 -9.03
C TYR A 446 -46.29 24.43 -10.12
N GLU A 447 -47.08 25.27 -10.76
CA GLU A 447 -46.67 26.33 -11.66
C GLU A 447 -46.19 27.52 -10.80
N THR A 448 -44.89 27.81 -10.79
CA THR A 448 -44.36 29.05 -10.20
C THR A 448 -43.97 30.02 -11.31
N GLN A 449 -44.81 31.04 -11.44
CA GLN A 449 -44.62 32.21 -12.27
C GLN A 449 -43.37 33.01 -11.85
N SER A 450 -42.50 33.25 -12.83
CA SER A 450 -41.93 34.56 -13.17
C SER A 450 -42.29 35.72 -12.22
N SER A 451 -41.29 36.22 -11.49
CA SER A 451 -41.24 37.64 -11.11
C SER A 451 -39.89 38.21 -11.51
N GLN A 452 -39.90 38.94 -12.63
CA GLN A 452 -38.93 39.98 -12.90
C GLN A 452 -38.97 41.00 -11.76
N ARG A 453 -37.80 41.35 -11.22
CA ARG A 453 -37.60 42.65 -10.59
C ARG A 453 -36.19 43.16 -10.89
N ASN A 454 -36.13 44.04 -11.89
CA ASN A 454 -35.08 45.04 -12.02
C ASN A 454 -35.05 45.90 -10.76
N TYR A 455 -33.86 46.18 -10.21
CA TYR A 455 -33.48 47.50 -9.66
C TYR A 455 -31.95 47.55 -9.50
N LEU A 456 -31.37 48.52 -10.23
CA LEU A 456 -30.08 49.23 -10.06
C LEU A 456 -28.78 48.45 -9.92
#